data_AF-A0A8T5RMZ7-F1
#
_entry.id   AF-A0A8T5RMZ7-F1
#
_cell.length_a   1.000
_cell.length_b   1.000
_cell.length_c   1.000
_cell.angle_alpha   90.00
_cell.angle_beta   90.00
_cell.angle_gamma   90.00
#
_symmetry.space_group_name_H-M   'P 1'
#
loop_
_entity.id
_entity.type
_entity.pdbx_description
1 polymer ?
#
loop_
_entity_poly.entity_id
_entity_poly.type
_entity_poly.pdbx_seq_one_letter_code
_entity_poly.pdbx_strand_id
1 'polypeptide(L)'
;MSDEAPIPEEKEKFLVFQFSDELSEYQELELEGDIPLYELLDSDFILLFIDPKQYRVWIWQGNNTTTRMKFISAKIAPSIRDRYGIAFKITSVDEGNETIGFKVMIGLEKEVDYSEAQTGPAYEGTVEDLELLKSLSREKILLILEKAGVPEGYERKMVIVKNKIYGYKEYNRNYLDSVIKEKQLFPLKEDVEDGSYLAENYIPRMLFSYNNVVLTELLQKKDDRNN
;
A
#
# COMPACT_ATOMS: atom_id res chain seq x y z
N MET A 1 -25.81 -28.72 23.39
CA MET A 1 -24.57 -28.10 22.85
C MET A 1 -24.38 -28.73 21.51
N SER A 2 -24.84 -28.03 20.47
CA SER A 2 -24.84 -28.51 19.09
C SER A 2 -23.44 -28.30 18.55
N ASP A 3 -22.78 -29.39 18.17
CA ASP A 3 -21.56 -29.36 17.37
C ASP A 3 -21.88 -28.70 16.03
N GLU A 4 -21.47 -27.45 15.85
CA GLU A 4 -21.39 -26.85 14.52
C GLU A 4 -20.18 -27.48 13.81
N ALA A 5 -20.47 -28.45 12.95
CA ALA A 5 -19.50 -28.96 12.00
C ALA A 5 -18.98 -27.80 11.13
N PRO A 6 -17.67 -27.74 10.85
CA PRO A 6 -17.12 -26.71 9.99
C PRO A 6 -17.75 -26.83 8.60
N ILE A 7 -18.33 -25.74 8.14
CA ILE A 7 -18.89 -25.59 6.79
C ILE A 7 -17.72 -25.85 5.81
N PRO A 8 -17.86 -26.74 4.82
CA PRO A 8 -16.79 -27.00 3.86
C PRO A 8 -16.50 -25.72 3.07
N GLU A 9 -15.27 -25.23 3.13
CA GLU A 9 -14.76 -24.22 2.20
C GLU A 9 -14.81 -24.82 0.80
N GLU A 10 -15.82 -24.47 0.01
CA GLU A 10 -15.78 -24.68 -1.43
C GLU A 10 -14.52 -23.97 -1.93
N LYS A 11 -13.54 -24.74 -2.45
CA LYS A 11 -12.38 -24.17 -3.14
C LYS A 11 -12.92 -23.31 -4.28
N GLU A 12 -13.00 -21.99 -4.08
CA GLU A 12 -13.29 -21.05 -5.15
C GLU A 12 -12.27 -21.27 -6.27
N LYS A 13 -12.71 -21.93 -7.34
CA LYS A 13 -11.85 -22.28 -8.48
C LYS A 13 -11.57 -21.03 -9.30
N PHE A 14 -10.32 -20.89 -9.71
CA PHE A 14 -9.94 -19.89 -10.71
C PHE A 14 -10.59 -20.26 -12.05
N LEU A 15 -11.07 -19.24 -12.77
CA LEU A 15 -11.55 -19.40 -14.14
C LEU A 15 -10.56 -18.76 -15.09
N VAL A 16 -10.24 -19.45 -16.18
CA VAL A 16 -9.23 -19.00 -17.14
C VAL A 16 -9.87 -18.88 -18.51
N PHE A 17 -9.57 -17.78 -19.19
CA PHE A 17 -10.02 -17.52 -20.55
C PHE A 17 -8.82 -17.22 -21.43
N GLN A 18 -8.86 -17.69 -22.67
CA GLN A 18 -7.90 -17.35 -23.70
C GLN A 18 -8.53 -16.41 -24.73
N PHE A 19 -7.83 -15.35 -25.09
CA PHE A 19 -8.25 -14.46 -26.16
C PHE A 19 -7.95 -15.09 -27.53
N SER A 20 -8.98 -15.16 -28.38
CA SER A 20 -8.85 -15.54 -29.79
C SER A 20 -8.85 -14.28 -30.66
N ASP A 21 -7.76 -14.02 -31.39
CA ASP A 21 -7.69 -12.88 -32.32
C ASP A 21 -8.64 -13.04 -33.50
N GLU A 22 -8.81 -14.27 -34.00
CA GLU A 22 -9.69 -14.61 -35.13
C GLU A 22 -11.15 -14.29 -34.81
N LEU A 23 -11.61 -14.66 -33.62
CA LEU A 23 -12.97 -14.38 -33.16
C LEU A 23 -13.10 -13.01 -32.50
N SER A 24 -11.96 -12.40 -32.14
CA SER A 24 -11.91 -11.17 -31.33
C SER A 24 -12.70 -11.31 -30.03
N GLU A 25 -12.63 -12.47 -29.37
CA GLU A 25 -13.39 -12.81 -28.17
C GLU A 25 -12.56 -13.67 -27.19
N TYR A 26 -13.04 -13.77 -25.94
CA TYR A 26 -12.48 -14.69 -24.95
C TYR A 26 -13.23 -16.02 -24.98
N GLN A 27 -12.46 -17.12 -24.95
CA GLN A 27 -12.96 -18.48 -24.80
C GLN A 27 -12.52 -19.03 -23.45
N GLU A 28 -13.46 -19.62 -22.71
CA GLU A 28 -13.14 -20.27 -21.44
C GLU A 28 -12.30 -21.53 -21.69
N LEU A 29 -11.23 -21.70 -20.92
CA LEU A 29 -10.40 -22.88 -20.97
C LEU A 29 -10.93 -23.90 -19.95
N GLU A 30 -11.30 -25.08 -20.45
CA GLU A 30 -11.61 -26.23 -19.61
C GLU A 30 -10.29 -26.84 -19.11
N LEU A 31 -9.96 -26.59 -17.83
CA LEU A 31 -8.77 -27.15 -17.20
C LEU A 31 -9.04 -28.58 -16.76
N GLU A 32 -8.44 -29.55 -17.43
CA GLU A 32 -8.48 -30.96 -17.02
C GLU A 32 -7.42 -31.24 -15.94
N GLY A 33 -7.85 -31.52 -14.72
CA GLY A 33 -6.95 -31.87 -13.61
C GLY A 33 -6.46 -30.67 -12.79
N ASP A 34 -5.43 -30.90 -11.97
CA ASP A 34 -4.83 -29.89 -11.07
C ASP A 34 -3.55 -29.32 -11.69
N ILE A 35 -3.65 -28.85 -12.95
CA ILE A 35 -2.53 -28.26 -13.68
C ILE A 35 -2.22 -26.88 -13.07
N PRO A 36 -0.96 -26.59 -12.69
CA PRO A 36 -0.59 -25.29 -12.19
C PRO A 36 -0.83 -24.19 -13.23
N LEU A 37 -1.45 -23.08 -12.82
CA LEU A 37 -1.83 -21.99 -13.73
C LEU A 37 -0.65 -21.37 -14.48
N TYR A 38 0.55 -21.39 -13.89
CA TYR A 38 1.76 -20.87 -14.53
C TYR A 38 2.16 -21.67 -15.79
N GLU A 39 1.77 -22.94 -15.91
CA GLU A 39 2.07 -23.78 -17.08
C GLU A 39 1.21 -23.40 -18.29
N LEU A 40 0.16 -22.60 -18.08
CA LEU A 40 -0.70 -22.09 -19.15
C LEU A 40 -0.07 -20.89 -19.86
N LEU A 41 0.92 -20.23 -19.27
CA LEU A 41 1.52 -19.01 -19.81
C LEU A 41 2.35 -19.32 -21.05
N ASP A 42 1.93 -18.78 -22.19
CA ASP A 42 2.59 -18.93 -23.48
C ASP A 42 2.70 -17.56 -24.16
N SER A 43 3.89 -17.21 -24.65
CA SER A 43 4.19 -15.88 -25.21
C SER A 43 3.30 -15.47 -26.38
N ASP A 44 2.64 -16.43 -27.04
CA ASP A 44 1.72 -16.18 -28.17
C ASP A 44 0.28 -15.87 -27.72
N PHE A 45 -0.04 -16.00 -26.42
CA PHE A 45 -1.40 -15.88 -25.91
C PHE A 45 -1.65 -14.65 -25.03
N ILE A 46 -2.92 -14.24 -24.98
CA ILE A 46 -3.43 -13.35 -23.94
C ILE A 46 -4.42 -14.15 -23.11
N LEU A 47 -4.16 -14.25 -21.82
CA LEU A 47 -4.96 -15.02 -20.87
C LEU A 47 -5.64 -14.08 -19.88
N LEU A 48 -6.87 -14.42 -19.51
CA LEU A 48 -7.63 -13.72 -18.50
C LEU A 48 -7.99 -14.67 -17.37
N PHE A 49 -7.57 -14.34 -16.15
CA PHE A 49 -7.81 -15.13 -14.95
C PHE A 49 -8.82 -14.40 -14.06
N ILE A 50 -9.88 -15.08 -13.64
CA ILE A 50 -10.77 -14.61 -12.59
C ILE A 50 -10.27 -15.20 -11.27
N ASP A 51 -9.93 -14.31 -10.33
CA ASP A 51 -9.51 -14.61 -8.97
C ASP A 51 -10.61 -14.13 -7.99
N PRO A 52 -11.54 -15.02 -7.58
CA PRO A 52 -12.59 -14.68 -6.64
C PRO A 52 -12.06 -14.29 -5.27
N LYS A 53 -10.98 -14.94 -4.80
CA LYS A 53 -10.40 -14.73 -3.46
C LYS A 53 -9.95 -13.29 -3.25
N GLN A 54 -9.37 -12.70 -4.29
CA GLN A 54 -8.82 -11.34 -4.24
C GLN A 54 -9.72 -10.31 -4.96
N TYR A 55 -10.93 -10.69 -5.38
CA TYR A 55 -11.83 -9.87 -6.19
C TYR A 55 -11.10 -9.20 -7.36
N ARG A 56 -10.34 -9.98 -8.13
CA ARG A 56 -9.46 -9.47 -9.17
C ARG A 56 -9.60 -10.25 -10.47
N VAL A 57 -9.47 -9.54 -11.58
CA VAL A 57 -9.31 -10.12 -12.91
C VAL A 57 -7.92 -9.77 -13.41
N TRP A 58 -7.12 -10.78 -13.74
CA TRP A 58 -5.80 -10.60 -14.30
C TRP A 58 -5.85 -10.77 -15.81
N ILE A 59 -5.22 -9.88 -16.57
CA ILE A 59 -5.01 -10.05 -18.01
C ILE A 59 -3.51 -10.21 -18.20
N TRP A 60 -3.05 -11.42 -18.46
CA TRP A 60 -1.66 -11.69 -18.79
C TRP A 60 -1.45 -11.61 -20.30
N GLN A 61 -0.44 -10.90 -20.74
CA GLN A 61 -0.18 -10.58 -22.14
C GLN A 61 1.19 -11.11 -22.56
N GLY A 62 1.19 -12.17 -23.37
CA GLY A 62 2.40 -12.73 -23.95
C GLY A 62 3.14 -11.73 -24.84
N ASN A 63 4.47 -11.84 -24.88
CA ASN A 63 5.36 -10.89 -25.54
C ASN A 63 5.26 -10.94 -27.08
N ASN A 64 4.82 -12.06 -27.66
CA ASN A 64 4.62 -12.21 -29.11
C ASN A 64 3.24 -11.70 -29.56
N THR A 65 2.35 -11.33 -28.63
CA THR A 65 1.02 -10.81 -28.96
C THR A 65 1.08 -9.38 -29.51
N THR A 66 0.22 -9.09 -30.49
CA THR A 66 0.23 -7.76 -31.14
C THR A 66 -0.44 -6.69 -30.28
N THR A 67 -0.08 -5.42 -30.49
CA THR A 67 -0.75 -4.28 -29.84
C THR A 67 -2.27 -4.26 -30.08
N ARG A 68 -2.70 -4.71 -31.28
CA ARG A 68 -4.12 -4.83 -31.62
C ARG A 68 -4.81 -5.85 -30.72
N MET A 69 -4.23 -7.05 -30.56
CA MET A 69 -4.77 -8.09 -29.68
C MET A 69 -4.90 -7.56 -28.25
N LYS A 70 -3.84 -6.94 -27.71
CA LYS A 70 -3.83 -6.34 -26.36
C LYS A 70 -4.95 -5.31 -26.18
N PHE A 71 -5.17 -4.45 -27.17
CA PHE A 71 -6.22 -3.44 -27.12
C PHE A 71 -7.64 -4.04 -27.13
N ILE A 72 -7.90 -5.01 -28.02
CA ILE A 72 -9.20 -5.66 -28.14
C ILE A 72 -9.50 -6.49 -26.89
N SER A 73 -8.52 -7.26 -26.41
CA SER A 73 -8.57 -8.01 -25.15
C SER A 73 -8.97 -7.11 -23.98
N ALA A 74 -8.27 -5.99 -23.78
CA ALA A 74 -8.55 -5.06 -22.70
C ALA A 74 -9.95 -4.42 -22.82
N LYS A 75 -10.42 -4.17 -24.05
CA LYS A 75 -11.76 -3.64 -24.32
C LYS A 75 -12.87 -4.63 -23.93
N ILE A 76 -12.64 -5.93 -24.08
CA ILE A 76 -13.66 -6.97 -23.84
C ILE A 76 -13.65 -7.45 -22.39
N ALA A 77 -12.51 -7.40 -21.71
CA ALA A 77 -12.34 -7.88 -20.34
C ALA A 77 -13.41 -7.38 -19.34
N PRO A 78 -13.88 -6.10 -19.36
CA PRO A 78 -14.97 -5.65 -18.49
C PRO A 78 -16.26 -6.46 -18.64
N SER A 79 -16.61 -6.87 -19.87
CA SER A 79 -17.81 -7.67 -20.14
C SER A 79 -17.71 -9.11 -19.61
N ILE A 80 -16.50 -9.65 -19.48
CA ILE A 80 -16.25 -10.93 -18.81
C ILE A 80 -16.34 -10.74 -17.30
N ARG A 81 -15.62 -9.76 -16.76
CA ARG A 81 -15.63 -9.38 -15.34
C ARG A 81 -17.06 -9.20 -14.80
N ASP A 82 -17.89 -8.45 -15.51
CA ASP A 82 -19.24 -8.10 -15.04
C ASP A 82 -20.16 -9.32 -14.86
N ARG A 83 -19.84 -10.46 -15.50
CA ARG A 83 -20.57 -11.73 -15.30
C ARG A 83 -20.28 -12.35 -13.93
N TYR A 84 -19.12 -12.08 -13.35
CA TYR A 84 -18.67 -12.63 -12.06
C TYR A 84 -18.79 -11.62 -10.92
N GLY A 85 -18.61 -10.34 -11.21
CA GLY A 85 -18.86 -9.27 -10.26
C GLY A 85 -18.29 -7.93 -10.72
N ILE A 86 -19.13 -6.90 -10.72
CA ILE A 86 -18.73 -5.53 -11.07
C ILE A 86 -17.66 -4.96 -10.12
N ALA A 87 -17.53 -5.52 -8.91
CA ALA A 87 -16.56 -5.10 -7.91
C ALA A 87 -15.13 -5.56 -8.21
N PHE A 88 -14.95 -6.51 -9.14
CA PHE A 88 -13.63 -7.06 -9.44
C PHE A 88 -12.74 -6.02 -10.11
N LYS A 89 -11.48 -5.92 -9.67
CA LYS A 89 -10.51 -5.02 -10.30
C LYS A 89 -9.78 -5.71 -11.45
N ILE A 90 -9.78 -5.12 -12.65
CA ILE A 90 -8.97 -5.62 -13.77
C ILE A 90 -7.53 -5.10 -13.62
N THR A 91 -6.55 -5.99 -13.75
CA THR A 91 -5.12 -5.67 -13.74
C THR A 91 -4.44 -6.35 -14.93
N SER A 92 -3.85 -5.57 -15.82
CA SER A 92 -3.04 -6.11 -16.93
C SER A 92 -1.60 -6.34 -16.49
N VAL A 93 -1.01 -7.40 -17.01
CA VAL A 93 0.35 -7.86 -16.71
C VAL A 93 1.01 -8.28 -18.03
N ASP A 94 2.16 -7.71 -18.35
CA ASP A 94 2.94 -8.10 -19.51
C ASP A 94 3.95 -9.21 -19.14
N GLU A 95 4.19 -10.13 -20.07
CA GLU A 95 5.23 -11.16 -19.93
C GLU A 95 6.60 -10.54 -19.58
N GLY A 96 7.27 -11.11 -18.58
CA GLY A 96 8.55 -10.62 -18.07
C GLY A 96 8.45 -9.41 -17.12
N ASN A 97 7.26 -8.82 -16.96
CA ASN A 97 6.96 -7.76 -16.00
C ASN A 97 5.87 -8.19 -15.01
N GLU A 98 5.82 -9.47 -14.67
CA GLU A 98 4.83 -10.01 -13.74
C GLU A 98 4.99 -9.45 -12.33
N THR A 99 3.91 -8.87 -11.81
CA THR A 99 3.87 -8.44 -10.40
C THR A 99 3.94 -9.65 -9.47
N ILE A 100 4.49 -9.46 -8.26
CA ILE A 100 4.53 -10.51 -7.22
C ILE A 100 3.13 -11.07 -6.95
N GLY A 101 2.10 -10.21 -6.88
CA GLY A 101 0.72 -10.66 -6.67
C GLY A 101 0.20 -11.59 -7.78
N PHE A 102 0.57 -11.33 -9.03
CA PHE A 102 0.23 -12.22 -10.15
C PHE A 102 0.97 -13.55 -10.03
N LYS A 103 2.29 -13.53 -9.75
CA LYS A 103 3.11 -14.73 -9.59
C LYS A 103 2.63 -15.63 -8.46
N VAL A 104 2.17 -15.03 -7.36
CA VAL A 104 1.53 -15.75 -6.24
C VAL A 104 0.23 -16.40 -6.69
N MET A 105 -0.62 -15.66 -7.42
CA MET A 105 -1.90 -16.17 -7.91
C MET A 105 -1.72 -17.39 -8.83
N ILE A 106 -0.76 -17.36 -9.76
CA ILE A 106 -0.50 -18.49 -10.67
C ILE A 106 0.34 -19.62 -10.05
N GLY A 107 0.80 -19.46 -8.81
CA GLY A 107 1.59 -20.46 -8.08
C GLY A 107 3.10 -20.48 -8.39
N LEU A 108 3.65 -19.45 -9.06
CA LEU A 108 5.11 -19.31 -9.28
C LEU A 108 5.85 -18.85 -8.03
N GLU A 109 5.22 -18.00 -7.22
CA GLU A 109 5.76 -17.54 -5.95
C GLU A 109 4.81 -17.92 -4.82
N LYS A 110 5.35 -18.13 -3.61
CA LYS A 110 4.48 -18.30 -2.44
C LYS A 110 4.06 -16.93 -1.95
N GLU A 111 2.83 -16.82 -1.48
CA GLU A 111 2.38 -15.63 -0.76
C GLU A 111 3.41 -15.36 0.34
N VAL A 112 4.02 -14.17 0.31
CA VAL A 112 4.99 -13.78 1.33
C VAL A 112 4.20 -13.68 2.62
N ASP A 113 4.39 -14.65 3.50
CA ASP A 113 3.89 -14.57 4.86
C ASP A 113 4.68 -13.47 5.57
N TYR A 114 4.13 -12.25 5.56
CA TYR A 114 4.69 -11.11 6.27
C TYR A 114 4.72 -11.33 7.79
N SER A 115 4.19 -12.46 8.31
CA SER A 115 4.33 -12.82 9.72
C SER A 115 5.71 -13.38 10.09
N GLU A 116 6.54 -13.86 9.14
CA GLU A 116 7.75 -14.62 9.50
C GLU A 116 9.12 -13.90 9.37
N ALA A 117 9.26 -12.74 8.72
CA ALA A 117 10.53 -11.98 8.82
C ALA A 117 10.47 -10.51 8.35
N GLN A 118 10.04 -9.62 9.24
CA GLN A 118 10.63 -8.29 9.33
C GLN A 118 10.87 -7.97 10.80
N THR A 119 12.10 -8.15 11.28
CA THR A 119 12.53 -7.56 12.56
C THR A 119 12.70 -6.06 12.35
N GLY A 120 11.59 -5.36 12.13
CA GLY A 120 11.52 -3.93 12.37
C GLY A 120 11.77 -3.67 13.87
N PRO A 121 12.06 -2.42 14.28
CA PRO A 121 12.17 -2.11 15.69
C PRO A 121 10.88 -2.53 16.40
N ALA A 122 10.97 -3.51 17.31
CA ALA A 122 9.88 -3.87 18.20
C ALA A 122 9.72 -2.72 19.21
N TYR A 123 8.81 -1.79 18.91
CA TYR A 123 8.46 -0.72 19.84
C TYR A 123 7.73 -1.33 21.04
N GLU A 124 8.31 -1.21 22.24
CA GLU A 124 7.70 -1.57 23.52
C GLU A 124 6.68 -0.49 23.94
N GLY A 125 5.57 -0.40 23.22
CA GLY A 125 4.47 0.52 23.55
C GLY A 125 3.54 -0.01 24.64
N THR A 126 2.97 0.90 25.44
CA THR A 126 1.97 0.54 26.45
C THR A 126 0.54 0.64 25.89
N VAL A 127 -0.43 0.02 26.57
CA VAL A 127 -1.87 0.09 26.20
C VAL A 127 -2.38 1.54 26.16
N GLU A 128 -1.77 2.45 26.93
CA GLU A 128 -2.05 3.89 26.87
C GLU A 128 -1.70 4.49 25.50
N ASP A 129 -0.63 4.02 24.85
CA ASP A 129 -0.22 4.46 23.53
C ASP A 129 -1.28 4.10 22.45
N LEU A 130 -2.03 3.00 22.63
CA LEU A 130 -3.12 2.56 21.73
C LEU A 130 -4.38 3.44 21.82
N GLU A 131 -4.75 3.85 23.03
CA GLU A 131 -5.91 4.72 23.24
C GLU A 131 -5.63 6.15 22.76
N LEU A 132 -4.37 6.58 22.87
CA LEU A 132 -3.88 7.85 22.35
C LEU A 132 -3.95 7.91 20.81
N LEU A 133 -3.60 6.81 20.13
CA LEU A 133 -3.66 6.64 18.68
C LEU A 133 -5.06 6.75 18.08
N LYS A 134 -6.08 6.20 18.75
CA LYS A 134 -7.47 6.23 18.26
C LYS A 134 -8.11 7.61 18.31
N SER A 135 -7.53 8.53 19.06
CA SER A 135 -8.14 9.80 19.44
C SER A 135 -7.31 11.03 19.05
N LEU A 136 -6.37 10.88 18.09
CA LEU A 136 -5.38 11.89 17.68
C LEU A 136 -5.96 13.27 17.36
N SER A 137 -6.02 14.14 18.37
CA SER A 137 -6.16 15.59 18.25
C SER A 137 -4.77 16.25 18.14
N ARG A 138 -4.71 17.53 17.75
CA ARG A 138 -3.42 18.26 17.60
C ARG A 138 -2.62 18.29 18.89
N GLU A 139 -3.30 18.39 20.03
CA GLU A 139 -2.72 18.41 21.37
C GLU A 139 -2.05 17.07 21.71
N LYS A 140 -2.65 15.95 21.29
CA LYS A 140 -2.08 14.61 21.49
C LYS A 140 -0.86 14.35 20.63
N ILE A 141 -0.85 14.86 19.39
CA ILE A 141 0.32 14.78 18.51
C ILE A 141 1.50 15.54 19.16
N LEU A 142 1.26 16.73 19.71
CA LEU A 142 2.29 17.50 20.42
C LEU A 142 2.87 16.76 21.62
N LEU A 143 2.04 16.05 22.40
CA LEU A 143 2.49 15.24 23.53
C LEU A 143 3.41 14.08 23.07
N ILE A 144 3.05 13.37 21.99
CA ILE A 144 3.89 12.30 21.40
C ILE A 144 5.23 12.88 20.93
N LEU A 145 5.20 14.02 20.24
CA LEU A 145 6.39 14.69 19.72
C LEU A 145 7.32 15.22 20.82
N GLU A 146 6.77 15.55 21.99
CA GLU A 146 7.53 15.95 23.17
C GLU A 146 8.22 14.74 23.82
N LYS A 147 7.48 13.65 24.05
CA LYS A 147 8.03 12.40 24.58
C LYS A 147 9.12 11.82 23.68
N ALA A 148 8.94 11.89 22.36
CA ALA A 148 9.89 11.37 21.38
C ALA A 148 11.20 12.17 21.27
N GLY A 149 11.20 13.43 21.72
CA GLY A 149 12.32 14.36 21.57
C GLY A 149 12.70 14.63 20.10
N VAL A 150 13.70 15.49 19.91
CA VAL A 150 14.36 15.70 18.61
C VAL A 150 15.78 15.16 18.71
N PRO A 151 16.26 14.36 17.74
CA PRO A 151 17.64 13.90 17.73
C PRO A 151 18.65 15.04 17.80
N GLU A 152 19.79 14.79 18.43
CA GLU A 152 20.86 15.78 18.54
C GLU A 152 21.37 16.21 17.15
N GLY A 153 21.64 17.51 16.97
CA GLY A 153 22.05 18.06 15.67
C GLY A 153 20.91 18.29 14.67
N TYR A 154 19.66 18.01 15.04
CA TYR A 154 18.49 18.23 14.18
C TYR A 154 17.48 19.20 14.78
N GLU A 155 16.68 19.78 13.90
CA GLU A 155 15.48 20.53 14.23
C GLU A 155 14.27 19.97 13.48
N ARG A 156 13.12 19.93 14.15
CA ARG A 156 11.85 19.50 13.57
C ARG A 156 11.24 20.66 12.80
N LYS A 157 10.98 20.48 11.50
CA LYS A 157 10.35 21.51 10.66
C LYS A 157 8.92 21.18 10.30
N MET A 158 8.64 19.92 9.98
CA MET A 158 7.30 19.50 9.56
C MET A 158 6.95 18.14 10.16
N VAL A 159 5.65 17.87 10.24
CA VAL A 159 5.08 16.63 10.75
C VAL A 159 3.93 16.21 9.84
N ILE A 160 3.98 14.98 9.36
CA ILE A 160 2.93 14.36 8.55
C ILE A 160 2.17 13.38 9.45
N VAL A 161 0.85 13.55 9.54
CA VAL A 161 -0.04 12.67 10.29
C VAL A 161 -1.15 12.21 9.37
N LYS A 162 -1.24 10.89 9.14
CA LYS A 162 -2.11 10.29 8.12
C LYS A 162 -1.84 10.91 6.74
N ASN A 163 -2.77 11.68 6.21
CA ASN A 163 -2.71 12.35 4.91
C ASN A 163 -2.56 13.87 5.02
N LYS A 164 -2.23 14.41 6.20
CA LYS A 164 -2.08 15.85 6.43
C LYS A 164 -0.66 16.20 6.85
N ILE A 165 -0.16 17.30 6.31
CA ILE A 165 1.15 17.86 6.63
C ILE A 165 0.97 19.13 7.46
N TYR A 166 1.82 19.28 8.48
CA TYR A 166 1.84 20.41 9.41
C TYR A 166 3.24 20.99 9.51
N GLY A 167 3.34 22.31 9.59
CA GLY A 167 4.57 22.98 10.04
C GLY A 167 4.68 22.95 11.56
N TYR A 168 5.89 22.74 12.09
CA TYR A 168 6.20 22.77 13.52
C TYR A 168 6.98 24.04 13.86
N LYS A 169 6.55 24.77 14.90
CA LYS A 169 7.28 25.94 15.42
C LYS A 169 7.26 25.95 16.94
N GLU A 170 8.36 26.44 17.52
CA GLU A 170 8.50 26.72 18.95
C GLU A 170 8.49 28.24 19.17
N TYR A 171 7.68 28.71 20.10
CA TYR A 171 7.61 30.12 20.49
C TYR A 171 8.08 30.30 21.92
N ASN A 172 8.87 31.34 22.17
CA ASN A 172 9.16 31.78 23.52
C ASN A 172 8.04 32.72 23.96
N ARG A 173 7.28 32.33 24.99
CA ARG A 173 6.23 33.17 25.57
C ARG A 173 6.60 33.52 27.00
N ASN A 174 6.75 34.82 27.26
CA ASN A 174 7.09 35.32 28.58
C ASN A 174 5.83 35.33 29.44
N TYR A 175 5.81 34.51 30.48
CA TYR A 175 4.78 34.49 31.51
C TYR A 175 5.45 34.75 32.85
N LEU A 176 5.14 35.89 33.48
CA LEU A 176 5.48 36.23 34.87
C LEU A 176 6.89 35.73 35.29
N ASP A 177 7.93 36.48 34.86
CA ASP A 177 9.36 36.21 35.09
C ASP A 177 9.92 34.87 34.59
N SER A 178 9.13 34.08 33.83
CA SER A 178 9.56 32.83 33.22
C SER A 178 9.32 32.82 31.69
N VAL A 179 10.28 32.26 30.94
CA VAL A 179 10.16 32.06 29.49
C VAL A 179 9.68 30.63 29.26
N ILE A 180 8.44 30.45 28.81
CA ILE A 180 7.87 29.14 28.48
C ILE A 180 8.02 28.92 26.97
N LYS A 181 8.59 27.78 26.58
CA LYS A 181 8.63 27.35 25.18
C LYS A 181 7.33 26.65 24.81
N GLU A 182 6.47 27.34 24.08
CA GLU A 182 5.19 26.80 23.61
C GLU A 182 5.38 26.21 22.20
N LYS A 183 5.07 24.92 22.03
CA LYS A 183 5.22 24.18 20.78
C LYS A 183 3.87 24.10 20.07
N GLN A 184 3.82 24.41 18.78
CA GLN A 184 2.55 24.41 18.04
C GLN A 184 2.70 23.86 16.62
N LEU A 185 1.66 23.13 16.18
CA LEU A 185 1.50 22.65 14.81
C LEU A 185 0.56 23.57 14.03
N PHE A 186 0.96 23.93 12.82
CA PHE A 186 0.19 24.80 11.92
C PHE A 186 -0.10 24.08 10.61
N PRO A 187 -1.27 24.31 9.98
CA PRO A 187 -1.40 24.02 8.57
C PRO A 187 -0.33 24.80 7.78
N LEU A 188 0.12 24.24 6.65
CA LEU A 188 1.00 24.98 5.77
C LEU A 188 0.29 26.24 5.26
N LYS A 189 1.06 27.32 5.07
CA LYS A 189 0.53 28.59 4.57
C LYS A 189 0.12 28.52 3.11
N GLU A 190 0.79 27.66 2.36
CA GLU A 190 0.61 27.44 0.94
C GLU A 190 0.25 25.96 0.76
N ASP A 191 -0.70 25.69 -0.15
CA ASP A 191 -1.02 24.33 -0.53
C ASP A 191 0.18 23.74 -1.28
N VAL A 192 0.48 22.46 -1.00
CA VAL A 192 1.49 21.73 -1.76
C VAL A 192 0.90 21.43 -3.13
N GLU A 193 1.59 21.81 -4.20
CA GLU A 193 1.13 21.56 -5.57
C GLU A 193 0.90 20.07 -5.83
N ASP A 194 -0.10 19.77 -6.65
CA ASP A 194 -0.41 18.40 -7.06
C ASP A 194 0.78 17.82 -7.85
N GLY A 195 1.31 16.68 -7.39
CA GLY A 195 2.41 16.00 -8.06
C GLY A 195 3.36 15.32 -7.08
N SER A 196 4.49 14.87 -7.60
CA SER A 196 5.57 14.31 -6.78
C SER A 196 6.35 15.45 -6.13
N TYR A 197 6.41 15.46 -4.79
CA TYR A 197 7.21 16.41 -4.03
C TYR A 197 8.42 15.70 -3.41
N LEU A 198 9.63 16.18 -3.70
CA LEU A 198 10.84 15.75 -3.02
C LEU A 198 11.12 16.70 -1.85
N ALA A 199 11.15 16.17 -0.62
CA ALA A 199 11.50 16.94 0.57
C ALA A 199 13.01 17.18 0.65
N GLU A 200 13.54 18.00 -0.25
CA GLU A 200 14.96 18.31 -0.34
C GLU A 200 15.48 18.88 0.99
N ASN A 201 16.64 18.38 1.44
CA ASN A 201 17.32 18.77 2.68
C ASN A 201 16.62 18.34 3.99
N TYR A 202 15.60 17.50 3.91
CA TYR A 202 14.95 16.90 5.07
C TYR A 202 15.29 15.41 5.21
N ILE A 203 15.49 14.97 6.45
CA ILE A 203 15.59 13.55 6.80
C ILE A 203 14.27 13.13 7.42
N PRO A 204 13.54 12.17 6.83
CA PRO A 204 12.32 11.65 7.41
C PRO A 204 12.64 10.76 8.62
N ARG A 205 11.97 11.01 9.76
CA ARG A 205 11.96 10.12 10.92
C ARG A 205 10.54 9.60 11.12
N MET A 206 10.38 8.28 11.07
CA MET A 206 9.08 7.62 11.27
C MET A 206 8.91 7.20 12.73
N LEU A 207 7.75 7.50 13.30
CA LEU A 207 7.34 7.05 14.64
C LEU A 207 6.36 5.90 14.49
N PHE A 208 6.77 4.72 14.94
CA PHE A 208 5.96 3.50 14.88
C PHE A 208 5.28 3.21 16.22
N SER A 209 4.10 2.59 16.14
CA SER A 209 3.41 1.99 17.28
C SER A 209 2.55 0.83 16.78
N TYR A 210 2.71 -0.36 17.37
CA TYR A 210 2.04 -1.61 16.95
C TYR A 210 2.15 -1.87 15.45
N ASN A 211 3.37 -1.77 14.91
CA ASN A 211 3.65 -1.94 13.48
C ASN A 211 2.91 -0.96 12.54
N ASN A 212 2.36 0.13 13.08
CA ASN A 212 1.72 1.19 12.31
C ASN A 212 2.57 2.47 12.40
N VAL A 213 2.71 3.19 11.28
CA VAL A 213 3.30 4.53 11.28
C VAL A 213 2.28 5.49 11.90
N VAL A 214 2.61 6.00 13.09
CA VAL A 214 1.79 6.98 13.83
C VAL A 214 1.90 8.35 13.16
N LEU A 215 3.12 8.75 12.84
CA LEU A 215 3.45 10.00 12.16
C LEU A 215 4.86 9.95 11.56
N THR A 216 5.13 10.87 10.65
CA THR A 216 6.45 11.09 10.05
C THR A 216 6.91 12.52 10.34
N GLU A 217 8.10 12.67 10.91
CA GLU A 217 8.77 13.96 11.09
C GLU A 217 9.66 14.24 9.89
N LEU A 218 9.69 15.49 9.42
CA LEU A 218 10.73 15.96 8.51
C LEU A 218 11.71 16.81 9.31
N LEU A 219 12.90 16.25 9.53
CA LEU A 219 13.97 16.85 10.31
C LEU A 219 14.96 17.56 9.38
N GLN A 220 15.39 18.75 9.77
CA GLN A 220 16.47 19.46 9.10
C GLN A 220 17.71 19.41 10.01
N LYS A 221 18.88 19.18 9.42
CA LYS A 221 20.14 19.27 10.16
C LYS A 221 20.33 20.73 10.58
N LYS A 222 20.67 20.97 11.85
CA LYS A 222 21.06 22.31 12.30
C LYS A 222 22.36 22.70 11.61
N ASP A 223 22.43 23.90 11.06
CA ASP A 223 23.70 24.43 10.58
C ASP A 223 24.65 24.62 11.77
N ASP A 224 25.82 23.99 11.75
CA ASP A 224 26.91 24.17 12.73
C ASP A 224 27.55 25.57 12.66
N ARG A 225 26.88 26.56 12.05
CA ARG A 225 27.36 27.94 11.98
C ARG A 225 26.89 28.72 13.20
N ASN A 226 27.52 28.47 14.33
CA ASN A 226 27.74 29.45 15.39
C ASN A 226 28.95 29.00 16.23
N ASN A 227 30.15 29.29 15.69
CA ASN A 227 31.31 29.70 16.46
C ASN A 227 31.27 31.22 16.58
#